data_AF-A0AAU6KXJ6-F1
#
_entry.id   AF-A0AAU6KXJ6-F1
#
_cell.length_a   1.000
_cell.length_b   1.000
_cell.length_c   1.000
_cell.angle_alpha   90.00
_cell.angle_beta   90.00
_cell.angle_gamma   90.00
#
_symmetry.space_group_name_H-M   'P 1'
#
loop_
_entity.id
_entity.type
_entity.pdbx_description
1 polymer ?
#
loop_
_entity_poly.entity_id
_entity_poly.type
_entity_poly.pdbx_seq_one_letter_code
_entity_poly.pdbx_strand_id
1 'polypeptide(L)'
;MPIKGYDDGPLVAGESLLARPGFWSNYLLAMCSDGACAERPVPEWFGDDGADVDALSEVLFDPEHWPVFRVPAEEGPGAVVIYRNMVGDYGTDYLLTDPDRAYAQQIASWEGDFSGIGLTWNELVRIADYPSPKAEGVQDTAARLLLVLPLLTDLDLAEAAPARLAAALTAVGAPQHTASTTAEHLLAHLARRSWHDPTWQSPLSGS
;
A
#
# COMPACT_ATOMS: atom_id res chain seq x y z
N MET A 1 3.26 19.21 -2.87
CA MET A 1 2.18 19.19 -3.88
C MET A 1 0.85 19.03 -3.14
N PRO A 2 -0.17 19.86 -3.43
CA PRO A 2 -1.49 19.72 -2.81
C PRO A 2 -2.19 18.44 -3.28
N ILE A 3 -2.99 17.84 -2.38
CA ILE A 3 -3.75 16.61 -2.63
C ILE A 3 -5.21 17.02 -2.70
N LYS A 4 -5.73 17.13 -3.92
CA LYS A 4 -7.11 17.59 -4.16
C LYS A 4 -8.09 16.69 -3.40
N GLY A 5 -9.00 17.31 -2.63
CA GLY A 5 -9.98 16.57 -1.81
C GLY A 5 -9.54 16.31 -0.37
N TYR A 6 -8.31 16.67 -0.01
CA TYR A 6 -7.79 16.61 1.36
C TYR A 6 -7.32 17.97 1.86
N ASP A 7 -7.75 19.05 1.20
CA ASP A 7 -7.31 20.42 1.50
C ASP A 7 -7.66 20.85 2.95
N ASP A 8 -8.68 20.21 3.56
CA ASP A 8 -9.13 20.44 4.95
C ASP A 8 -8.82 19.28 5.92
N GLY A 9 -8.17 18.20 5.45
CA GLY A 9 -7.86 17.02 6.28
C GLY A 9 -6.60 17.22 7.14
N PRO A 10 -6.48 16.59 8.32
CA PRO A 10 -5.31 16.73 9.20
C PRO A 10 -4.13 15.86 8.71
N LEU A 11 -3.70 16.09 7.47
CA LEU A 11 -2.63 15.33 6.83
C LEU A 11 -1.29 15.57 7.54
N VAL A 12 -0.61 14.49 7.89
CA VAL A 12 0.73 14.52 8.49
C VAL A 12 1.70 13.61 7.74
N ALA A 13 2.99 13.93 7.79
CA ALA A 13 4.03 13.08 7.22
C ALA A 13 4.09 11.73 7.97
N GLY A 14 3.89 10.62 7.26
CA GLY A 14 3.86 9.27 7.81
C GLY A 14 5.19 8.52 7.65
N GLU A 15 6.12 9.03 6.85
CA GLU A 15 7.30 8.28 6.38
C GLU A 15 8.18 7.74 7.52
N SER A 16 8.24 8.40 8.68
CA SER A 16 8.97 7.89 9.85
C SER A 16 8.32 6.68 10.52
N LEU A 17 7.02 6.46 10.31
CA LEU A 17 6.28 5.31 10.85
C LEU A 17 6.71 3.99 10.21
N LEU A 18 7.27 4.01 9.00
CA LEU A 18 7.73 2.81 8.29
C LEU A 18 8.83 2.03 9.03
N ALA A 19 9.59 2.73 9.87
CA ALA A 19 10.67 2.15 10.66
C ALA A 19 10.19 1.68 12.06
N ARG A 20 8.93 1.91 12.42
CA ARG A 20 8.39 1.48 13.71
C ARG A 20 7.93 0.02 13.64
N PRO A 21 8.19 -0.78 14.68
CA PRO A 21 7.54 -2.08 14.84
C PRO A 21 6.02 -1.96 14.72
N GLY A 22 5.40 -2.96 14.12
CA GLY A 22 3.98 -3.05 13.87
C GLY A 22 3.51 -2.44 12.55
N PHE A 23 4.37 -1.71 11.81
CA PHE A 23 3.92 -0.99 10.60
C PHE A 23 3.51 -1.94 9.49
N TRP A 24 4.40 -2.84 9.11
CA TRP A 24 4.15 -3.75 8.00
C TRP A 24 3.04 -4.75 8.34
N SER A 25 2.93 -5.16 9.60
CA SER A 25 1.78 -5.92 10.09
C SER A 25 0.47 -5.14 9.94
N ASN A 26 0.38 -3.91 10.45
CA ASN A 26 -0.84 -3.09 10.29
C ASN A 26 -1.20 -2.85 8.81
N TYR A 27 -0.19 -2.73 7.95
CA TYR A 27 -0.40 -2.38 6.54
C TYR A 27 -0.75 -3.56 5.64
N LEU A 28 -0.10 -4.72 5.80
CA LEU A 28 -0.17 -5.84 4.85
C LEU A 28 -0.82 -7.11 5.42
N LEU A 29 -0.94 -7.26 6.74
CA LEU A 29 -1.44 -8.49 7.35
C LEU A 29 -2.88 -8.83 6.90
N ALA A 30 -3.72 -7.81 6.71
CA ALA A 30 -5.08 -7.98 6.22
C ALA A 30 -5.11 -8.61 4.80
N MET A 31 -4.12 -8.31 3.95
CA MET A 31 -3.98 -8.95 2.64
C MET A 31 -3.68 -10.45 2.78
N CYS A 32 -2.94 -10.85 3.81
CA CYS A 32 -2.65 -12.28 4.04
C CYS A 32 -3.89 -13.07 4.53
N SER A 33 -4.97 -12.39 4.91
CA SER A 33 -6.17 -13.00 5.52
C SER A 33 -7.30 -13.17 4.50
N ASP A 34 -7.15 -14.12 3.58
CA ASP A 34 -8.15 -14.35 2.52
C ASP A 34 -8.95 -15.66 2.68
N GLY A 35 -8.86 -16.29 3.85
CA GLY A 35 -9.63 -17.50 4.20
C GLY A 35 -9.21 -18.79 3.46
N ALA A 36 -8.25 -18.74 2.53
CA ALA A 36 -7.71 -19.92 1.86
C ALA A 36 -6.43 -20.47 2.52
N CYS A 37 -5.81 -19.71 3.42
CA CYS A 37 -4.70 -20.20 4.22
C CYS A 37 -5.20 -21.12 5.34
N ALA A 38 -4.54 -22.26 5.54
CA ALA A 38 -4.81 -23.16 6.66
C ALA A 38 -4.41 -22.55 8.01
N GLU A 39 -3.44 -21.62 7.99
CA GLU A 39 -2.97 -20.89 9.16
C GLU A 39 -3.51 -19.45 9.14
N ARG A 40 -3.93 -18.95 10.30
CA ARG A 40 -4.34 -17.55 10.42
C ARG A 40 -3.09 -16.69 10.33
N PRO A 41 -3.04 -15.66 9.47
CA PRO A 41 -1.90 -14.75 9.43
C PRO A 41 -1.74 -14.04 10.78
N VAL A 42 -0.49 -13.93 11.23
CA VAL A 42 -0.11 -13.32 12.51
C VAL A 42 1.02 -12.30 12.33
N PRO A 43 1.15 -11.29 13.21
CA PRO A 43 2.17 -10.24 13.11
C PRO A 43 3.62 -10.76 13.00
N GLU A 44 3.91 -11.92 13.58
CA GLU A 44 5.24 -12.54 13.58
C GLU A 44 5.74 -12.86 12.18
N TRP A 45 4.82 -12.98 11.20
CA TRP A 45 5.18 -13.13 9.78
C TRP A 45 5.98 -11.94 9.26
N PHE A 46 5.76 -10.75 9.83
CA PHE A 46 6.45 -9.50 9.52
C PHE A 46 7.53 -9.13 10.57
N GLY A 47 7.72 -9.97 11.59
CA GLY A 47 8.72 -9.75 12.65
C GLY A 47 8.21 -8.95 13.85
N ASP A 48 6.91 -8.67 13.89
CA ASP A 48 6.26 -7.94 14.98
C ASP A 48 5.58 -8.91 15.95
N ASP A 49 5.25 -8.45 17.15
CA ASP A 49 4.28 -9.11 18.02
C ASP A 49 2.95 -8.33 18.08
N GLY A 50 1.95 -8.89 18.77
CA GLY A 50 0.64 -8.23 18.91
C GLY A 50 0.71 -6.86 19.61
N ALA A 51 1.64 -6.67 20.55
CA ALA A 51 1.78 -5.40 21.27
C ALA A 51 2.39 -4.31 20.38
N ASP A 52 3.33 -4.68 19.50
CA ASP A 52 3.87 -3.77 18.48
C ASP A 52 2.75 -3.27 17.54
N VAL A 53 1.89 -4.19 17.08
CA VAL A 53 0.76 -3.87 16.21
C VAL A 53 -0.23 -2.95 16.91
N ASP A 54 -0.63 -3.28 18.14
CA ASP A 54 -1.57 -2.49 18.93
C ASP A 54 -1.00 -1.08 19.18
N ALA A 55 0.25 -0.98 19.63
CA ALA A 55 0.89 0.31 19.93
C ALA A 55 1.04 1.22 18.71
N LEU A 56 1.23 0.65 17.50
CA LEU A 56 1.28 1.46 16.29
C LEU A 56 -0.11 1.80 15.76
N SER A 57 -1.10 0.92 15.92
CA SER A 57 -2.47 1.14 15.44
C SER A 57 -3.09 2.42 16.02
N GLU A 58 -2.85 2.70 17.30
CA GLU A 58 -3.28 3.94 17.99
C GLU A 58 -2.77 5.22 17.31
N VAL A 59 -1.60 5.17 16.68
CA VAL A 59 -1.01 6.32 15.98
C VAL A 59 -1.41 6.34 14.51
N LEU A 60 -1.48 5.16 13.89
CA LEU A 60 -1.75 5.01 12.46
C LEU A 60 -3.20 5.34 12.11
N PHE A 61 -4.14 5.01 13.01
CA PHE A 61 -5.58 5.19 12.83
C PHE A 61 -6.16 6.38 13.62
N ASP A 62 -5.31 7.29 14.11
CA ASP A 62 -5.74 8.47 14.84
C ASP A 62 -6.63 9.39 13.97
N PRO A 63 -7.88 9.70 14.35
CA PRO A 63 -8.73 10.60 13.58
C PRO A 63 -8.18 12.03 13.46
N GLU A 64 -7.34 12.47 14.40
CA GLU A 64 -6.72 13.81 14.41
C GLU A 64 -5.43 13.88 13.58
N HIS A 65 -4.91 12.75 13.09
CA HIS A 65 -3.68 12.68 12.31
C HIS A 65 -3.85 11.68 11.18
N TRP A 66 -3.75 12.13 9.92
CA TRP A 66 -3.89 11.26 8.76
C TRP A 66 -2.52 11.06 8.12
N PRO A 67 -1.80 9.96 8.43
CA PRO A 67 -0.51 9.67 7.86
C PRO A 67 -0.51 9.62 6.34
N VAL A 68 0.43 10.34 5.73
CA VAL A 68 0.68 10.39 4.29
C VAL A 68 2.06 9.84 4.01
N PHE A 69 2.16 8.83 3.14
CA PHE A 69 3.40 8.22 2.71
C PHE A 69 3.66 8.57 1.25
N ARG A 70 4.69 9.37 0.98
CA ARG A 70 5.05 9.81 -0.37
C ARG A 70 6.10 8.89 -0.96
N VAL A 71 5.85 8.45 -2.19
CA VAL A 71 6.73 7.57 -2.98
C VAL A 71 7.02 8.26 -4.32
N PRO A 72 7.79 9.37 -4.33
CA PRO A 72 8.07 10.11 -5.56
C PRO A 72 9.03 9.32 -6.45
N ALA A 73 8.68 9.12 -7.72
CA ALA A 73 9.57 8.52 -8.72
C ALA A 73 10.50 9.58 -9.33
N GLU A 74 11.71 9.20 -9.73
CA GLU A 74 12.68 10.07 -10.41
C GLU A 74 12.13 10.57 -11.75
N GLU A 75 11.52 9.65 -12.51
CA GLU A 75 10.88 9.94 -13.78
C GLU A 75 9.44 9.41 -13.79
N GLY A 76 8.51 10.22 -14.31
CA GLY A 76 7.10 9.85 -14.43
C GLY A 76 6.34 9.89 -13.10
N PRO A 77 5.20 9.19 -13.03
CA PRO A 77 4.31 9.29 -11.88
C PRO A 77 4.88 8.56 -10.65
N GLY A 78 4.87 9.25 -9.50
CA GLY A 78 5.03 8.64 -8.17
C GLY A 78 3.70 8.23 -7.56
N ALA A 79 3.74 7.72 -6.33
CA ALA A 79 2.55 7.34 -5.57
C ALA A 79 2.47 8.06 -4.22
N VAL A 80 1.25 8.21 -3.71
CA VAL A 80 0.96 8.68 -2.35
C VAL A 80 -0.05 7.73 -1.73
N VAL A 81 0.23 7.27 -0.51
CA VAL A 81 -0.68 6.47 0.31
C VAL A 81 -1.16 7.35 1.47
N ILE A 82 -2.47 7.40 1.71
CA ILE A 82 -3.09 8.20 2.76
C ILE A 82 -3.93 7.28 3.64
N TYR A 83 -3.67 7.30 4.94
CA TYR A 83 -4.59 6.74 5.93
C TYR A 83 -5.68 7.78 6.19
N ARG A 84 -6.82 7.63 5.53
CA ARG A 84 -7.99 8.49 5.69
C ARG A 84 -8.73 8.05 6.93
N ASN A 85 -8.38 8.60 8.08
CA ASN A 85 -8.97 8.25 9.38
C ASN A 85 -10.26 9.05 9.66
N MET A 86 -11.12 9.22 8.65
CA MET A 86 -12.39 9.92 8.82
C MET A 86 -13.37 9.05 9.61
N VAL A 87 -13.95 9.61 10.69
CA VAL A 87 -14.93 8.88 11.50
C VAL A 87 -16.15 8.51 10.65
N GLY A 88 -16.41 7.21 10.53
CA GLY A 88 -17.51 6.65 9.74
C GLY A 88 -17.16 6.37 8.27
N ASP A 89 -15.96 6.73 7.82
CA ASP A 89 -15.48 6.56 6.45
C ASP A 89 -13.96 6.39 6.44
N TYR A 90 -13.47 5.41 7.21
CA TYR A 90 -12.05 5.13 7.34
C TYR A 90 -11.57 4.24 6.20
N GLY A 91 -10.35 4.48 5.72
CA GLY A 91 -9.76 3.66 4.67
C GLY A 91 -8.35 4.10 4.29
N THR A 92 -7.80 3.42 3.29
CA THR A 92 -6.49 3.76 2.74
C THR A 92 -6.65 4.19 1.28
N ASP A 93 -6.31 5.44 1.00
CA ASP A 93 -6.38 6.00 -0.35
C ASP A 93 -5.01 5.96 -1.04
N TYR A 94 -5.03 5.67 -2.33
CA TYR A 94 -3.85 5.60 -3.17
C TYR A 94 -3.99 6.56 -4.34
N LEU A 95 -2.99 7.42 -4.48
CA LEU A 95 -2.96 8.46 -5.50
C LEU A 95 -1.70 8.34 -6.35
N LEU A 96 -1.81 8.63 -7.64
CA LEU A 96 -0.66 8.88 -8.49
C LEU A 96 -0.36 10.37 -8.55
N THR A 97 0.92 10.68 -8.44
CA THR A 97 1.45 12.03 -8.51
C THR A 97 2.22 12.15 -9.80
N ASP A 98 1.86 13.08 -10.67
CA ASP A 98 2.56 13.32 -11.94
C ASP A 98 3.31 14.66 -11.82
N PRO A 99 4.64 14.69 -12.02
CA PRO A 99 5.43 15.92 -11.93
C PRO A 99 4.92 17.06 -12.83
N ASP A 100 4.30 16.71 -13.96
CA ASP A 100 3.77 17.67 -14.93
C ASP A 100 2.34 18.14 -14.59
N ARG A 101 1.72 17.58 -13.54
CA ARG A 101 0.36 17.93 -13.08
C ARG A 101 0.40 18.76 -11.81
N ALA A 102 -0.57 19.67 -11.70
CA ALA A 102 -0.72 20.53 -10.53
C ALA A 102 -1.23 19.79 -9.28
N TYR A 103 -1.80 18.59 -9.42
CA TYR A 103 -2.43 17.83 -8.33
C TYR A 103 -2.26 16.31 -8.49
N ALA A 104 -2.26 15.60 -7.36
CA ALA A 104 -2.33 14.14 -7.32
C ALA A 104 -3.71 13.64 -7.77
N GLN A 105 -3.75 12.59 -8.59
CA GLN A 105 -4.98 11.92 -9.00
C GLN A 105 -5.18 10.67 -8.15
N GLN A 106 -6.29 10.57 -7.45
CA GLN A 106 -6.67 9.31 -6.78
C GLN A 106 -6.92 8.24 -7.84
N ILE A 107 -6.24 7.11 -7.69
CA ILE A 107 -6.34 5.98 -8.61
C ILE A 107 -6.92 4.74 -7.94
N ALA A 108 -6.92 4.71 -6.61
CA ALA A 108 -7.62 3.69 -5.86
C ALA A 108 -7.96 4.11 -4.43
N SER A 109 -8.93 3.40 -3.84
CA SER A 109 -9.23 3.39 -2.41
C SER A 109 -9.36 1.94 -1.95
N TRP A 110 -9.00 1.69 -0.69
CA TRP A 110 -9.28 0.46 0.02
C TRP A 110 -10.15 0.72 1.25
N GLU A 111 -11.42 0.37 1.13
CA GLU A 111 -12.48 0.47 2.16
C GLU A 111 -13.17 -0.91 2.28
N GLY A 112 -12.43 -1.92 2.73
CA GLY A 112 -12.88 -3.32 2.69
C GLY A 112 -12.68 -3.97 1.31
N ASP A 113 -13.17 -3.35 0.24
CA ASP A 113 -12.90 -3.72 -1.16
C ASP A 113 -12.04 -2.66 -1.85
N PHE A 114 -11.27 -3.07 -2.87
CA PHE A 114 -10.43 -2.16 -3.65
C PHE A 114 -11.15 -1.71 -4.92
N SER A 115 -11.15 -0.40 -5.16
CA SER A 115 -11.66 0.21 -6.39
C SER A 115 -10.56 1.02 -7.05
N GLY A 116 -10.43 1.01 -8.39
CA GLY A 116 -9.39 1.81 -9.05
C GLY A 116 -8.94 1.36 -10.45
N ILE A 117 -7.87 1.96 -10.97
CA ILE A 117 -7.18 1.51 -12.20
C ILE A 117 -5.97 0.61 -11.93
N GLY A 118 -5.36 0.76 -10.74
CA GLY A 118 -4.16 0.05 -10.31
C GLY A 118 -2.93 0.26 -11.20
N LEU A 119 -1.94 -0.63 -11.06
CA LEU A 119 -0.63 -0.57 -11.70
C LEU A 119 -0.19 -1.96 -12.18
N THR A 120 0.55 -1.99 -13.28
CA THR A 120 1.28 -3.20 -13.70
C THR A 120 2.50 -3.45 -12.82
N TRP A 121 3.01 -4.68 -12.80
CA TRP A 121 4.24 -5.03 -12.08
C TRP A 121 5.43 -4.14 -12.49
N ASN A 122 5.56 -3.83 -13.79
CA ASN A 122 6.66 -3.01 -14.30
C ASN A 122 6.57 -1.54 -13.85
N GLU A 123 5.37 -0.97 -13.80
CA GLU A 123 5.16 0.39 -13.27
C GLU A 123 5.45 0.44 -11.77
N LEU A 124 5.01 -0.59 -11.05
CA LEU A 124 5.23 -0.73 -9.62
C LEU A 124 6.73 -0.84 -9.29
N VAL A 125 7.47 -1.69 -10.01
CA VAL A 125 8.94 -1.80 -9.89
C VAL A 125 9.62 -0.49 -10.27
N ARG A 126 9.17 0.20 -11.32
CA ARG A 126 9.75 1.50 -11.70
C ARG A 126 9.58 2.53 -10.59
N ILE A 127 8.39 2.63 -10.01
CA ILE A 127 8.13 3.51 -8.87
C ILE A 127 9.02 3.11 -7.69
N ALA A 128 9.17 1.83 -7.39
CA ALA A 128 9.99 1.39 -6.26
C ALA A 128 11.49 1.68 -6.44
N ASP A 129 12.06 1.38 -7.61
CA ASP A 129 13.51 1.31 -7.83
C ASP A 129 14.18 2.64 -8.17
N TYR A 130 13.42 3.60 -8.68
CA TYR A 130 13.93 4.90 -9.11
C TYR A 130 13.34 6.01 -8.22
N PRO A 131 13.75 6.09 -6.93
CA PRO A 131 13.31 7.18 -6.07
C PRO A 131 13.86 8.51 -6.54
N SER A 132 13.05 9.57 -6.48
CA SER A 132 13.56 10.92 -6.74
C SER A 132 14.45 11.37 -5.58
N PRO A 133 15.77 11.58 -5.79
CA PRO A 133 16.71 11.88 -4.70
C PRO A 133 16.55 13.29 -4.14
N LYS A 134 15.78 14.14 -4.83
CA LYS A 134 15.53 15.55 -4.47
C LYS A 134 14.16 15.77 -3.84
N ALA A 135 13.28 14.78 -3.91
CA ALA A 135 11.92 14.89 -3.40
C ALA A 135 11.82 14.28 -1.99
N GLU A 136 11.05 14.93 -1.13
CA GLU A 136 10.68 14.37 0.17
C GLU A 136 9.80 13.13 -0.03
N GLY A 137 10.07 12.10 0.76
CA GLY A 137 9.35 10.82 0.69
C GLY A 137 10.25 9.64 1.02
N VAL A 138 9.68 8.46 0.91
CA VAL A 138 10.34 7.19 1.20
C VAL A 138 11.43 6.92 0.16
N GLN A 139 12.68 6.73 0.59
CA GLN A 139 13.82 6.48 -0.31
C GLN A 139 14.20 5.00 -0.40
N ASP A 140 13.87 4.21 0.64
CA ASP A 140 14.20 2.78 0.68
C ASP A 140 13.36 1.99 -0.33
N THR A 141 14.02 1.30 -1.26
CA THR A 141 13.35 0.64 -2.39
C THR A 141 12.47 -0.54 -1.96
N ALA A 142 12.83 -1.24 -0.89
CA ALA A 142 12.02 -2.33 -0.33
C ALA A 142 10.73 -1.80 0.29
N ALA A 143 10.82 -0.76 1.12
CA ALA A 143 9.66 -0.10 1.71
C ALA A 143 8.75 0.51 0.63
N ARG A 144 9.33 1.15 -0.40
CA ARG A 144 8.56 1.68 -1.53
C ARG A 144 7.79 0.58 -2.25
N LEU A 145 8.45 -0.53 -2.59
CA LEU A 145 7.84 -1.70 -3.24
C LEU A 145 6.64 -2.22 -2.44
N LEU A 146 6.82 -2.42 -1.13
CA LEU A 146 5.76 -2.91 -0.24
C LEU A 146 4.63 -1.90 -0.07
N LEU A 147 4.92 -0.59 -0.01
CA LEU A 147 3.90 0.47 0.05
C LEU A 147 2.99 0.47 -1.18
N VAL A 148 3.55 0.32 -2.39
CA VAL A 148 2.73 0.36 -3.61
C VAL A 148 2.15 -0.99 -4.01
N LEU A 149 2.51 -2.07 -3.30
CA LEU A 149 2.03 -3.43 -3.57
C LEU A 149 0.49 -3.54 -3.70
N PRO A 150 -0.33 -2.88 -2.85
CA PRO A 150 -1.79 -2.97 -2.96
C PRO A 150 -2.36 -2.44 -4.29
N LEU A 151 -1.60 -1.65 -5.05
CA LEU A 151 -1.99 -1.11 -6.35
C LEU A 151 -1.83 -2.11 -7.50
N LEU A 152 -1.14 -3.23 -7.29
CA LEU A 152 -0.89 -4.21 -8.35
C LEU A 152 -2.20 -4.81 -8.90
N THR A 153 -2.42 -4.67 -10.21
CA THR A 153 -3.56 -5.26 -10.95
C THR A 153 -3.14 -6.38 -11.88
N ASP A 154 -2.00 -6.21 -12.53
CA ASP A 154 -1.52 -7.14 -13.53
C ASP A 154 -0.65 -8.21 -12.88
N LEU A 155 -1.14 -9.46 -12.95
CA LEU A 155 -0.48 -10.62 -12.39
C LEU A 155 0.16 -11.51 -13.47
N ASP A 156 0.37 -10.98 -14.68
CA ASP A 156 1.45 -11.46 -15.55
C ASP A 156 2.81 -11.12 -14.92
N LEU A 157 3.05 -11.74 -13.77
CA LEU A 157 4.21 -11.54 -12.94
C LEU A 157 5.39 -12.20 -13.62
N ALA A 158 6.49 -11.46 -13.70
CA ALA A 158 7.78 -12.07 -13.94
C ALA A 158 8.02 -13.17 -12.88
N GLU A 159 8.62 -14.28 -13.29
CA GLU A 159 8.94 -15.42 -12.40
C GLU A 159 9.73 -15.00 -11.15
N ALA A 160 10.47 -13.89 -11.21
CA ALA A 160 11.24 -13.33 -10.10
C ALA A 160 10.41 -12.52 -9.08
N ALA A 161 9.13 -12.22 -9.32
CA ALA A 161 8.31 -11.36 -8.47
C ALA A 161 8.16 -11.88 -7.02
N PRO A 162 7.86 -13.17 -6.76
CA PRO A 162 7.77 -13.68 -5.39
C PRO A 162 9.08 -13.56 -4.62
N ALA A 163 10.20 -13.91 -5.25
CA ALA A 163 11.53 -13.80 -4.64
C ALA A 163 11.89 -12.35 -4.32
N ARG A 164 11.50 -11.41 -5.19
CA ARG A 164 11.70 -9.99 -4.96
C ARG A 164 10.89 -9.47 -3.77
N LEU A 165 9.63 -9.88 -3.64
CA LEU A 165 8.79 -9.50 -2.51
C LEU A 165 9.30 -10.09 -1.19
N ALA A 166 9.75 -11.35 -1.20
CA ALA A 166 10.36 -11.96 -0.02
C ALA A 166 11.64 -11.23 0.43
N ALA A 167 12.47 -10.80 -0.52
CA ALA A 167 13.66 -10.00 -0.23
C ALA A 167 13.29 -8.63 0.36
N ALA A 168 12.25 -7.97 -0.17
CA ALA A 168 11.76 -6.70 0.36
C ALA A 168 11.20 -6.84 1.78
N LEU A 169 10.38 -7.88 2.04
CA LEU A 169 9.88 -8.19 3.37
C LEU A 169 11.02 -8.41 4.37
N THR A 170 12.04 -9.18 3.98
CA THR A 170 13.22 -9.40 4.83
C THR A 170 13.97 -8.09 5.10
N ALA A 171 14.12 -7.22 4.10
CA ALA A 171 14.81 -5.95 4.23
C ALA A 171 14.11 -4.98 5.21
N VAL A 172 12.78 -5.06 5.32
CA VAL A 172 12.00 -4.24 6.25
C VAL A 172 11.78 -4.86 7.63
N GLY A 173 12.36 -6.03 7.90
CA GLY A 173 12.37 -6.65 9.23
C GLY A 173 11.67 -8.00 9.36
N ALA A 174 11.02 -8.51 8.29
CA ALA A 174 10.38 -9.81 8.35
C ALA A 174 11.40 -10.96 8.54
N PRO A 175 11.09 -11.98 9.35
CA PRO A 175 11.96 -13.13 9.51
C PRO A 175 12.16 -13.87 8.18
N GLN A 176 13.40 -14.25 7.91
CA GLN A 176 13.77 -14.88 6.63
C GLN A 176 13.03 -16.20 6.36
N HIS A 177 12.58 -16.90 7.42
CA HIS A 177 11.84 -18.15 7.32
C HIS A 177 10.33 -17.96 7.04
N THR A 178 9.78 -16.76 7.28
CA THR A 178 8.38 -16.43 6.98
C THR A 178 8.25 -15.65 5.67
N ALA A 179 9.24 -14.83 5.33
CA ALA A 179 9.17 -13.86 4.22
C ALA A 179 8.70 -14.45 2.87
N SER A 180 9.18 -15.64 2.49
CA SER A 180 8.75 -16.29 1.23
C SER A 180 7.27 -16.67 1.25
N THR A 181 6.81 -17.32 2.32
CA THR A 181 5.41 -17.72 2.48
C THR A 181 4.50 -16.49 2.60
N THR A 182 4.94 -15.45 3.30
CA THR A 182 4.22 -14.17 3.37
C THR A 182 4.09 -13.53 1.99
N ALA A 183 5.15 -13.51 1.17
CA ALA A 183 5.09 -13.00 -0.19
C ALA A 183 4.08 -13.77 -1.07
N GLU A 184 4.05 -15.11 -0.96
CA GLU A 184 3.08 -15.95 -1.66
C GLU A 184 1.64 -15.63 -1.24
N HIS A 185 1.38 -15.43 0.05
CA HIS A 185 0.06 -15.03 0.54
C HIS A 185 -0.38 -13.67 0.00
N LEU A 186 0.51 -12.68 0.01
CA LEU A 186 0.22 -11.35 -0.54
C LEU A 186 -0.16 -11.43 -2.03
N LEU A 187 0.61 -12.18 -2.82
CA LEU A 187 0.34 -12.37 -4.24
C LEU A 187 -0.95 -13.16 -4.49
N ALA A 188 -1.21 -14.21 -3.71
CA ALA A 188 -2.41 -15.02 -3.82
C ALA A 188 -3.68 -14.22 -3.48
N HIS A 189 -3.59 -13.27 -2.56
CA HIS A 189 -4.65 -12.33 -2.25
C HIS A 189 -4.91 -11.39 -3.43
N LEU A 190 -3.86 -10.75 -3.95
CA LEU A 190 -3.97 -9.85 -5.10
C LEU A 190 -4.57 -10.56 -6.33
N ALA A 191 -4.27 -11.85 -6.52
CA ALA A 191 -4.84 -12.69 -7.58
C ALA A 191 -6.34 -12.99 -7.46
N ARG A 192 -6.86 -12.96 -6.24
CA ARG A 192 -8.27 -13.30 -5.97
C ARG A 192 -9.12 -12.09 -5.65
N ARG A 193 -8.50 -10.94 -5.40
CA ARG A 193 -9.22 -9.71 -5.06
C ARG A 193 -10.19 -9.36 -6.18
N SER A 194 -11.45 -9.17 -5.81
CA SER A 194 -12.44 -8.65 -6.75
C SER A 194 -12.12 -7.20 -7.04
N TRP A 195 -12.08 -6.85 -8.33
CA TRP A 195 -11.79 -5.49 -8.75
C TRP A 195 -13.07 -4.82 -9.21
N HIS A 196 -13.41 -3.69 -8.58
CA HIS A 196 -14.50 -2.85 -9.08
C HIS A 196 -13.91 -1.82 -10.03
N ASP A 197 -14.19 -1.99 -11.32
CA ASP A 197 -13.92 -0.97 -12.33
C ASP A 197 -14.89 0.22 -12.10
N PRO A 198 -14.37 1.40 -11.70
CA PRO A 198 -15.21 2.57 -11.43
C PRO A 198 -15.89 3.13 -12.68
N THR A 199 -15.45 2.72 -13.88
CA THR A 199 -16.08 3.08 -15.16
C THR A 199 -17.21 2.14 -15.56
N TRP A 200 -17.40 1.04 -14.83
CA TRP A 200 -18.47 0.07 -15.10
C TRP A 200 -19.83 0.64 -14.70
N GLN A 201 -20.52 1.26 -15.65
CA GLN A 201 -21.93 1.60 -15.47
C GLN A 201 -22.74 0.31 -15.42
N SER A 202 -23.30 0.02 -14.25
CA SER A 202 -24.20 -1.12 -14.07
C SER A 202 -25.29 -1.09 -15.15
N PRO A 203 -25.51 -2.19 -15.91
CA PRO A 203 -26.55 -2.25 -16.94
C PRO A 203 -27.98 -2.12 -16.38
N LEU A 204 -28.13 -2.07 -15.05
CA LEU A 204 -29.38 -1.89 -14.33
C LEU A 204 -29.67 -0.42 -13.96
N SER A 205 -28.78 0.53 -14.25
CA SER A 205 -29.10 1.96 -14.20
C SER A 205 -29.84 2.36 -15.47
N GLY A 206 -31.02 1.76 -15.67
CA GLY A 206 -31.97 2.13 -16.70
C GLY A 206 -32.67 3.45 -16.38
N SER A 207 -32.95 4.20 -17.45
CA SER A 207 -33.60 5.51 -17.51
C SER A 207 -35.00 5.60 -16.90
#